data_AF-A0A6L5G1G5-F1
#
_entry.id   AF-A0A6L5G1G5-F1
#
_cell.length_a   1.000
_cell.length_b   1.000
_cell.length_c   1.000
_cell.angle_alpha   90.00
_cell.angle_beta   90.00
_cell.angle_gamma   90.00
#
_symmetry.space_group_name_H-M   'P 1'
#
loop_
_entity.id
_entity.type
_entity.pdbx_description
1 polymer ?
#
loop_
_entity_poly.entity_id
_entity_poly.type
_entity_poly.pdbx_seq_one_letter_code
_entity_poly.pdbx_strand_id
1 'polypeptide(L)'
;MGDSQFSGTSARAKNPSACSLTTRRIVSRPSHVVASHAFDASVVAIETPLEIRAAAPPPPQWEHSSTGYSYLQTDRNHSAPLKSVRRHQASPRDHRSAERAARDREALVKLEGIHHITAITGDAPQNVRFYAGTLGLRLVKKSVNQDQPTVYHLFYADEEGGAGSDITFFEYPGAGRGRAGAGMVHRIVWRVGSGASIDFWESRFEGEGVLTKRENGSLFFSDPEGLNFELRVVQTTDEPLMAKHPEIPEEHAILGFDGVYAYTDDVEASRKLFEETLEFDPDGDRSWTVRGKQRGGFYTYDEAPLDPGIEGAGTVHHVAWGSPTDEHKEWRARVAEA
;
A
#
# COMPACT_ATOMS: atom_id res chain seq x y z
N MET A 1 -54.56 50.50 52.04
CA MET A 1 -55.66 49.52 51.89
C MET A 1 -55.46 48.81 50.55
N GLY A 2 -55.08 47.52 50.61
CA GLY A 2 -55.10 46.48 49.55
C GLY A 2 -54.26 46.71 48.28
N ASP A 3 -53.71 45.71 47.59
CA ASP A 3 -53.31 44.33 47.90
C ASP A 3 -52.42 43.85 46.72
N SER A 4 -51.46 42.98 47.06
CA SER A 4 -50.73 41.94 46.31
C SER A 4 -50.75 41.84 44.76
N GLN A 5 -49.57 41.76 44.12
CA GLN A 5 -48.89 40.52 43.60
C GLN A 5 -47.86 40.86 42.50
N PHE A 6 -46.64 40.33 42.64
CA PHE A 6 -45.52 40.37 41.68
C PHE A 6 -45.28 38.95 41.15
N SER A 7 -45.04 38.78 39.85
CA SER A 7 -44.55 37.52 39.26
C SER A 7 -43.21 37.74 38.54
N GLY A 8 -42.15 37.08 39.05
CA GLY A 8 -40.90 36.79 38.33
C GLY A 8 -41.09 35.69 37.27
N THR A 9 -40.11 35.24 36.51
CA THR A 9 -38.72 34.90 36.88
C THR A 9 -37.82 34.70 35.65
N SER A 10 -36.52 34.77 35.92
CA SER A 10 -35.36 34.56 35.05
C SER A 10 -34.71 33.18 35.28
N ALA A 11 -33.97 32.71 34.27
CA ALA A 11 -32.74 31.89 34.30
C ALA A 11 -32.74 30.33 34.38
N ARG A 12 -31.88 29.81 33.48
CA ARG A 12 -30.79 28.82 33.66
C ARG A 12 -31.00 27.32 33.35
N ALA A 13 -29.91 26.79 32.79
CA ALA A 13 -29.64 25.48 32.22
C ALA A 13 -29.66 24.28 33.20
N LYS A 14 -29.78 23.06 32.63
CA LYS A 14 -28.96 21.86 32.91
C LYS A 14 -29.45 20.65 32.08
N ASN A 15 -28.53 19.91 31.46
CA ASN A 15 -28.66 18.48 31.10
C ASN A 15 -28.36 17.64 32.37
N PRO A 16 -28.79 16.36 32.56
CA PRO A 16 -28.32 15.23 31.73
C PRO A 16 -29.23 13.95 31.63
N SER A 17 -28.85 13.06 30.69
CA SER A 17 -28.97 11.57 30.60
C SER A 17 -30.21 10.76 31.05
N ALA A 18 -30.67 9.84 30.17
CA ALA A 18 -31.20 8.49 30.49
C ALA A 18 -31.29 7.56 29.24
N CYS A 19 -31.41 6.25 29.48
CA CYS A 19 -31.05 5.08 28.63
C CYS A 19 -32.28 4.16 28.32
N SER A 20 -32.14 3.21 27.36
CA SER A 20 -32.93 1.96 27.10
C SER A 20 -34.34 2.04 26.46
N LEU A 21 -34.92 1.10 25.66
CA LEU A 21 -34.67 -0.33 25.34
C LEU A 21 -35.51 -0.78 24.08
N THR A 22 -35.08 -1.91 23.49
CA THR A 22 -35.49 -2.80 22.35
C THR A 22 -37.02 -3.12 22.20
N THR A 23 -37.63 -3.48 21.03
CA THR A 23 -37.63 -4.82 20.37
C THR A 23 -38.52 -4.92 19.09
N ARG A 24 -38.05 -5.71 18.10
CA ARG A 24 -38.73 -6.74 17.24
C ARG A 24 -39.03 -6.49 15.73
N ARG A 25 -38.42 -7.39 14.93
CA ARG A 25 -38.53 -7.78 13.50
C ARG A 25 -39.87 -7.59 12.78
N ILE A 26 -39.80 -7.11 11.53
CA ILE A 26 -40.44 -7.71 10.33
C ILE A 26 -39.46 -7.62 9.14
N VAL A 27 -39.37 -8.71 8.38
CA VAL A 27 -38.56 -8.92 7.16
C VAL A 27 -39.44 -8.64 5.93
N SER A 28 -38.97 -7.88 4.93
CA SER A 28 -38.96 -8.30 3.51
C SER A 28 -38.49 -7.21 2.52
N ARG A 29 -37.38 -7.54 1.85
CA ARG A 29 -36.98 -7.31 0.44
C ARG A 29 -36.40 -5.95 0.00
N PRO A 30 -35.49 -6.00 -0.99
CA PRO A 30 -34.33 -5.11 -1.07
C PRO A 30 -34.49 -4.03 -2.15
N SER A 31 -34.02 -2.83 -1.82
CA SER A 31 -33.77 -1.77 -2.81
C SER A 31 -32.33 -1.90 -3.29
N HIS A 32 -32.16 -1.89 -4.59
CA HIS A 32 -30.89 -1.99 -5.31
C HIS A 32 -29.77 -1.13 -4.72
N VAL A 33 -28.69 -1.78 -4.29
CA VAL A 33 -27.37 -1.14 -4.23
C VAL A 33 -26.83 -1.18 -5.65
N VAL A 34 -26.61 -0.01 -6.22
CA VAL A 34 -25.81 0.16 -7.43
C VAL A 34 -24.39 -0.25 -7.05
N ALA A 35 -24.00 -1.45 -7.44
CA ALA A 35 -22.62 -1.88 -7.41
C ALA A 35 -21.86 -1.05 -8.46
N SER A 36 -21.08 -0.07 -8.00
CA SER A 36 -20.02 0.49 -8.84
C SER A 36 -18.90 -0.55 -8.92
N HIS A 37 -18.75 -1.14 -10.10
CA HIS A 37 -17.61 -1.97 -10.46
C HIS A 37 -16.31 -1.16 -10.38
N ALA A 38 -15.42 -1.54 -9.45
CA ALA A 38 -13.95 -1.37 -9.44
C ALA A 38 -13.48 -1.89 -8.06
N PHE A 39 -12.60 -2.86 -7.86
CA PHE A 39 -11.50 -3.42 -8.64
C PHE A 39 -11.42 -4.94 -8.40
N ASP A 40 -11.10 -5.67 -9.46
CA ASP A 40 -10.49 -7.00 -9.40
C ASP A 40 -8.99 -6.73 -9.48
N ALA A 41 -8.25 -6.88 -8.36
CA ALA A 41 -6.82 -6.61 -8.33
C ALA A 41 -6.08 -7.78 -7.72
N SER A 42 -5.40 -8.55 -8.59
CA SER A 42 -4.27 -9.36 -8.15
C SER A 42 -3.04 -8.45 -8.22
N VAL A 43 -2.67 -7.91 -7.08
CA VAL A 43 -1.53 -7.00 -6.88
C VAL A 43 -0.27 -7.84 -6.71
N VAL A 44 0.86 -7.44 -7.30
CA VAL A 44 2.16 -7.96 -6.86
C VAL A 44 2.52 -7.22 -5.58
N ALA A 45 2.29 -7.88 -4.45
CA ALA A 45 2.68 -7.37 -3.14
C ALA A 45 4.05 -7.94 -2.75
N ILE A 46 4.97 -7.07 -2.35
CA ILE A 46 6.17 -7.50 -1.63
C ILE A 46 5.78 -7.46 -0.15
N GLU A 47 5.50 -8.63 0.41
CA GLU A 47 5.07 -8.80 1.79
C GLU A 47 6.26 -8.89 2.74
N THR A 48 6.09 -8.35 3.95
CA THR A 48 6.98 -8.64 5.07
C THR A 48 6.59 -10.00 5.70
N PRO A 49 7.55 -10.87 6.07
CA PRO A 49 7.21 -12.19 6.62
C PRO A 49 6.43 -12.09 7.93
N LEU A 50 5.30 -12.81 8.00
CA LEU A 50 4.34 -12.76 9.11
C LEU A 50 4.67 -13.83 10.18
N GLU A 51 4.88 -13.41 11.44
CA GLU A 51 4.61 -14.26 12.62
C GLU A 51 3.88 -13.44 13.68
N ILE A 52 2.56 -13.29 13.53
CA ILE A 52 1.70 -12.72 14.57
C ILE A 52 1.23 -13.85 15.49
N ARG A 53 1.81 -13.95 16.69
CA ARG A 53 1.21 -14.73 17.79
C ARG A 53 0.19 -13.89 18.54
N ALA A 54 -0.97 -13.68 17.90
CA ALA A 54 -2.18 -13.29 18.61
C ALA A 54 -3.00 -14.56 18.90
N ALA A 55 -3.30 -14.82 20.17
CA ALA A 55 -4.10 -15.97 20.58
C ALA A 55 -5.55 -15.79 20.08
N ALA A 56 -5.89 -16.43 18.96
CA ALA A 56 -7.27 -16.56 18.51
C ALA A 56 -8.01 -17.65 19.33
N PRO A 57 -9.25 -17.42 19.78
CA PRO A 57 -10.08 -18.47 20.38
C PRO A 57 -10.44 -19.54 19.33
N PRO A 58 -10.61 -20.82 19.73
CA PRO A 58 -10.80 -21.91 18.78
C PRO A 58 -12.13 -21.80 18.03
N PRO A 59 -12.17 -22.11 16.72
CA PRO A 59 -13.41 -22.14 15.96
C PRO A 59 -14.31 -23.32 16.35
N PRO A 60 -15.65 -23.18 16.26
CA PRO A 60 -16.58 -24.27 16.50
C PRO A 60 -16.46 -25.37 15.44
N GLN A 61 -16.54 -26.62 15.90
CA GLN A 61 -16.42 -27.84 15.09
C GLN A 61 -17.68 -28.08 14.26
N TRP A 62 -17.51 -28.29 12.96
CA TRP A 62 -18.52 -28.94 12.11
C TRP A 62 -17.88 -30.03 11.26
N GLU A 63 -18.52 -31.19 11.29
CA GLU A 63 -18.15 -32.45 10.66
C GLU A 63 -18.58 -32.56 9.19
N HIS A 64 -17.73 -33.26 8.42
CA HIS A 64 -17.95 -33.99 7.16
C HIS A 64 -18.44 -33.23 5.90
N SER A 65 -17.66 -33.31 4.81
CA SER A 65 -17.75 -34.45 3.87
C SER A 65 -16.80 -34.27 2.69
N SER A 66 -16.24 -35.41 2.28
CA SER A 66 -15.21 -35.61 1.27
C SER A 66 -15.81 -35.95 -0.10
N THR A 67 -15.28 -35.33 -1.16
CA THR A 67 -15.23 -35.81 -2.56
C THR A 67 -14.13 -34.98 -3.21
N GLY A 68 -13.02 -35.47 -3.77
CA GLY A 68 -12.74 -36.70 -4.51
C GLY A 68 -12.39 -36.31 -5.96
N TYR A 69 -11.33 -36.92 -6.53
CA TYR A 69 -10.73 -36.81 -7.89
C TYR A 69 -9.41 -36.02 -7.98
N SER A 70 -8.36 -36.45 -8.69
CA SER A 70 -7.76 -37.75 -9.00
C SER A 70 -6.37 -37.48 -9.58
N TYR A 71 -5.35 -38.21 -9.15
CA TYR A 71 -3.99 -38.17 -9.69
C TYR A 71 -3.91 -38.76 -11.10
N LEU A 72 -3.06 -38.16 -11.96
CA LEU A 72 -2.48 -38.84 -13.10
C LEU A 72 -0.95 -38.75 -13.02
N GLN A 73 -0.35 -39.92 -12.98
CA GLN A 73 1.07 -40.22 -12.94
C GLN A 73 1.35 -41.02 -14.21
N THR A 74 2.37 -40.66 -14.99
CA THR A 74 2.94 -41.56 -15.99
C THR A 74 4.46 -41.47 -16.00
N ASP A 75 5.05 -42.64 -16.09
CA ASP A 75 6.42 -43.00 -15.80
C ASP A 75 7.49 -42.56 -16.81
N ARG A 76 8.72 -42.58 -16.28
CA ARG A 76 10.02 -42.53 -16.96
C ARG A 76 10.18 -43.67 -17.99
N ASN A 77 10.90 -43.44 -19.10
CA ASN A 77 12.27 -44.00 -19.28
C ASN A 77 12.95 -43.71 -20.65
N HIS A 78 14.29 -43.54 -20.56
CA HIS A 78 15.36 -44.01 -21.46
C HIS A 78 15.98 -43.10 -22.56
N SER A 79 17.17 -42.60 -22.22
CA SER A 79 18.50 -42.72 -22.89
C SER A 79 18.74 -42.23 -24.33
N ALA A 80 19.77 -41.38 -24.44
CA ALA A 80 20.38 -40.82 -25.65
C ALA A 80 21.31 -41.79 -26.41
N PRO A 81 21.73 -41.40 -27.63
CA PRO A 81 23.17 -41.27 -27.87
C PRO A 81 23.59 -40.03 -28.69
N LEU A 82 24.86 -39.64 -28.49
CA LEU A 82 25.60 -38.56 -29.16
C LEU A 82 25.93 -38.89 -30.64
N LYS A 83 25.94 -37.88 -31.53
CA LYS A 83 27.00 -37.66 -32.54
C LYS A 83 26.90 -36.38 -33.38
N SER A 84 28.07 -35.75 -33.51
CA SER A 84 28.60 -34.90 -34.59
C SER A 84 28.17 -33.43 -34.71
N VAL A 85 29.18 -32.56 -34.58
CA VAL A 85 29.16 -31.13 -34.86
C VAL A 85 29.30 -30.91 -36.37
N ARG A 86 28.29 -30.27 -36.97
CA ARG A 86 28.40 -29.59 -38.28
C ARG A 86 28.08 -28.11 -38.08
N ARG A 87 28.98 -27.23 -38.55
CA ARG A 87 28.71 -25.79 -38.65
C ARG A 87 27.58 -25.57 -39.66
N HIS A 88 26.43 -25.11 -39.19
CA HIS A 88 25.33 -24.67 -40.05
C HIS A 88 25.28 -23.14 -40.08
N GLN A 89 25.34 -22.60 -41.29
CA GLN A 89 24.86 -21.26 -41.60
C GLN A 89 23.36 -21.21 -41.28
N ALA A 90 22.91 -20.16 -40.60
CA ALA A 90 21.55 -19.99 -40.10
C ALA A 90 20.51 -20.20 -41.22
N SER A 91 19.51 -21.04 -40.94
CA SER A 91 18.44 -21.31 -41.91
C SER A 91 17.28 -20.33 -41.70
N PRO A 92 16.36 -20.14 -42.68
CA PRO A 92 15.17 -19.28 -42.55
C PRO A 92 14.19 -19.68 -41.43
N ARG A 93 14.44 -20.77 -40.69
CA ARG A 93 13.74 -21.12 -39.44
C ARG A 93 14.28 -20.37 -38.23
N ASP A 94 15.57 -20.01 -38.21
CA ASP A 94 16.21 -19.35 -37.06
C ASP A 94 15.77 -17.88 -36.92
N HIS A 95 15.49 -17.21 -38.04
CA HIS A 95 14.91 -15.86 -38.04
C HIS A 95 13.50 -15.82 -37.44
N ARG A 96 12.66 -16.84 -37.71
CA ARG A 96 11.31 -16.93 -37.11
C ARG A 96 11.35 -17.20 -35.60
N SER A 97 12.35 -17.92 -35.11
CA SER A 97 12.56 -18.19 -33.68
C SER A 97 13.07 -16.95 -32.94
N ALA A 98 13.97 -16.19 -33.56
CA ALA A 98 14.47 -14.93 -33.01
C ALA A 98 13.40 -13.82 -33.05
N GLU A 99 12.60 -13.74 -34.12
CA GLU A 99 11.45 -12.83 -34.20
C GLU A 99 10.33 -13.22 -33.23
N ARG A 100 10.13 -14.51 -32.97
CA ARG A 100 9.19 -14.98 -31.94
C ARG A 100 9.72 -14.69 -30.54
N ALA A 101 11.00 -14.91 -30.26
CA ALA A 101 11.61 -14.54 -28.99
C ALA A 101 11.67 -13.01 -28.80
N ALA A 102 11.81 -12.23 -29.87
CA ALA A 102 11.74 -10.78 -29.83
C ALA A 102 10.29 -10.29 -29.64
N ARG A 103 9.29 -10.94 -30.26
CA ARG A 103 7.86 -10.69 -30.04
C ARG A 103 7.38 -11.14 -28.65
N ASP A 104 7.90 -12.26 -28.15
CA ASP A 104 7.66 -12.76 -26.80
C ASP A 104 8.37 -11.84 -25.77
N ARG A 105 9.45 -11.15 -26.15
CA ARG A 105 10.07 -10.03 -25.40
C ARG A 105 9.36 -8.68 -25.59
N GLU A 106 8.55 -8.52 -26.63
CA GLU A 106 7.76 -7.30 -26.91
C GLU A 106 6.37 -7.40 -26.26
N ALA A 107 5.94 -8.61 -25.91
CA ALA A 107 4.82 -8.90 -25.04
C ALA A 107 5.22 -8.96 -23.54
N LEU A 108 6.29 -8.26 -23.15
CA LEU A 108 6.68 -8.15 -21.74
C LEU A 108 5.67 -7.26 -21.01
N VAL A 109 4.90 -7.89 -20.11
CA VAL A 109 4.10 -7.19 -19.10
C VAL A 109 5.04 -6.36 -18.23
N LYS A 110 4.66 -5.10 -17.95
CA LYS A 110 5.51 -4.18 -17.17
C LYS A 110 4.70 -3.52 -16.06
N LEU A 111 5.25 -3.54 -14.85
CA LEU A 111 4.61 -2.91 -13.70
C LEU A 111 4.59 -1.37 -13.85
N GLU A 112 3.48 -0.78 -13.41
CA GLU A 112 3.16 0.65 -13.37
C GLU A 112 3.48 1.21 -11.98
N GLY A 113 4.76 1.36 -11.63
CA GLY A 113 5.19 2.01 -10.38
C GLY A 113 4.50 1.48 -9.12
N ILE A 114 4.59 2.23 -8.02
CA ILE A 114 3.83 1.92 -6.81
C ILE A 114 2.35 2.14 -7.09
N HIS A 115 1.50 1.17 -6.72
CA HIS A 115 0.05 1.31 -6.71
C HIS A 115 -0.44 1.86 -5.37
N HIS A 116 -0.10 1.19 -4.28
CA HIS A 116 -0.47 1.61 -2.94
C HIS A 116 0.54 1.10 -1.91
N ILE A 117 0.52 1.70 -0.73
CA ILE A 117 1.33 1.25 0.41
C ILE A 117 0.40 1.03 1.58
N THR A 118 0.47 -0.15 2.20
CA THR A 118 -0.39 -0.49 3.34
C THR A 118 0.44 -0.55 4.61
N ALA A 119 0.00 0.15 5.64
CA ALA A 119 0.60 0.20 6.96
C ALA A 119 -0.42 -0.18 8.06
N ILE A 120 0.04 -0.22 9.30
CA ILE A 120 -0.78 -0.58 10.46
C ILE A 120 -0.95 0.64 11.37
N THR A 121 -2.17 0.83 11.88
CA THR A 121 -2.49 1.85 12.89
C THR A 121 -3.17 1.24 14.10
N GLY A 122 -2.85 1.77 15.29
CA GLY A 122 -3.50 1.45 16.55
C GLY A 122 -4.59 2.44 16.96
N ASP A 123 -4.65 3.63 16.33
CA ASP A 123 -5.59 4.72 16.62
C ASP A 123 -6.12 5.35 15.33
N ALA A 124 -7.22 4.81 14.78
CA ALA A 124 -7.84 5.35 13.57
C ALA A 124 -8.23 6.84 13.67
N PRO A 125 -8.79 7.35 14.78
CA PRO A 125 -9.02 8.79 14.93
C PRO A 125 -7.76 9.64 14.79
N GLN A 126 -6.64 9.25 15.40
CA GLN A 126 -5.36 9.96 15.27
C GLN A 126 -4.79 9.85 13.85
N ASN A 127 -4.91 8.68 13.25
CA ASN A 127 -4.54 8.43 11.86
C ASN A 127 -5.30 9.37 10.90
N VAL A 128 -6.64 9.44 10.99
CA VAL A 128 -7.45 10.37 10.17
C VAL A 128 -7.03 11.82 10.36
N ARG A 129 -6.78 12.26 11.61
CA ARG A 129 -6.32 13.63 11.87
C ARG A 129 -5.01 13.95 11.16
N PHE A 130 -4.07 13.01 11.15
CA PHE A 130 -2.79 13.20 10.51
C PHE A 130 -2.88 13.13 8.98
N TYR A 131 -3.40 12.03 8.42
CA TYR A 131 -3.37 11.80 6.97
C TYR A 131 -4.34 12.72 6.21
N ALA A 132 -5.55 12.96 6.74
CA ALA A 132 -6.51 13.83 6.07
C ALA A 132 -6.41 15.30 6.50
N GLY A 133 -5.96 15.60 7.73
CA GLY A 133 -5.83 16.96 8.23
C GLY A 133 -4.43 17.54 8.00
N THR A 134 -3.41 16.94 8.63
CA THR A 134 -2.04 17.43 8.55
C THR A 134 -1.47 17.32 7.13
N LEU A 135 -1.55 16.13 6.51
CA LEU A 135 -1.07 15.89 5.14
C LEU A 135 -2.08 16.29 4.05
N GLY A 136 -3.33 16.54 4.41
CA GLY A 136 -4.37 16.97 3.48
C GLY A 136 -4.74 15.97 2.40
N LEU A 137 -4.47 14.68 2.60
CA LEU A 137 -4.90 13.62 1.68
C LEU A 137 -6.42 13.40 1.77
N ARG A 138 -7.02 12.92 0.69
CA ARG A 138 -8.44 12.60 0.67
C ARG A 138 -8.66 11.24 1.31
N LEU A 139 -9.50 11.14 2.35
CA LEU A 139 -10.04 9.84 2.80
C LEU A 139 -11.02 9.32 1.73
N VAL A 140 -10.51 8.57 0.75
CA VAL A 140 -11.26 8.12 -0.43
C VAL A 140 -12.14 6.91 -0.14
N LYS A 141 -11.78 6.11 0.87
CA LYS A 141 -12.57 4.94 1.27
C LYS A 141 -12.39 4.62 2.75
N LYS A 142 -13.49 4.17 3.35
CA LYS A 142 -13.50 3.48 4.63
C LYS A 142 -14.19 2.13 4.43
N SER A 143 -13.44 1.06 4.57
CA SER A 143 -13.91 -0.32 4.43
C SER A 143 -13.60 -1.11 5.69
N VAL A 144 -13.92 -2.39 5.65
CA VAL A 144 -13.32 -3.41 6.50
C VAL A 144 -12.28 -4.20 5.70
N ASN A 145 -11.28 -4.76 6.38
CA ASN A 145 -10.33 -5.70 5.80
C ASN A 145 -11.11 -6.92 5.27
N GLN A 146 -10.82 -7.33 4.04
CA GLN A 146 -11.53 -8.43 3.37
C GLN A 146 -11.22 -9.79 4.01
N ASP A 147 -10.02 -9.96 4.55
CA ASP A 147 -9.60 -11.17 5.26
C ASP A 147 -10.04 -11.17 6.73
N GLN A 148 -10.19 -9.97 7.31
CA GLN A 148 -10.63 -9.78 8.70
C GLN A 148 -11.69 -8.66 8.81
N PRO A 149 -12.98 -8.96 8.57
CA PRO A 149 -14.05 -7.95 8.50
C PRO A 149 -14.29 -7.10 9.76
N THR A 150 -13.61 -7.40 10.87
CA THR A 150 -13.62 -6.62 12.11
C THR A 150 -12.56 -5.51 12.16
N VAL A 151 -11.63 -5.49 11.20
CA VAL A 151 -10.52 -4.54 11.10
C VAL A 151 -10.93 -3.43 10.14
N TYR A 152 -10.90 -2.16 10.56
CA TYR A 152 -11.12 -1.06 9.60
C TYR A 152 -9.96 -0.99 8.62
N HIS A 153 -10.28 -0.66 7.37
CA HIS A 153 -9.30 -0.38 6.33
C HIS A 153 -9.56 1.03 5.79
N LEU A 154 -8.64 1.94 6.12
CA LEU A 154 -8.70 3.36 5.76
C LEU A 154 -7.82 3.59 4.54
N PHE A 155 -8.29 4.39 3.58
CA PHE A 155 -7.59 4.67 2.33
C PHE A 155 -7.48 6.18 2.14
N TYR A 156 -6.25 6.68 2.03
CA TYR A 156 -5.94 8.08 1.80
C TYR A 156 -5.18 8.25 0.51
N ALA A 157 -5.63 9.15 -0.36
CA ALA A 157 -5.04 9.32 -1.68
C ALA A 157 -5.18 10.76 -2.17
N ASP A 158 -4.94 10.97 -3.46
CA ASP A 158 -5.43 12.12 -4.20
C ASP A 158 -6.97 12.20 -4.24
N GLU A 159 -7.51 13.16 -5.00
CA GLU A 159 -8.96 13.40 -5.03
C GLU A 159 -9.78 12.19 -5.52
N GLU A 160 -9.20 11.34 -6.36
CA GLU A 160 -9.90 10.26 -7.06
C GLU A 160 -9.51 8.83 -6.59
N GLY A 161 -8.52 8.68 -5.72
CA GLY A 161 -8.03 7.36 -5.30
C GLY A 161 -7.06 6.73 -6.32
N GLY A 162 -6.27 7.55 -7.00
CA GLY A 162 -5.35 7.17 -8.05
C GLY A 162 -4.20 6.30 -7.55
N ALA A 163 -3.92 5.22 -8.28
CA ALA A 163 -2.75 4.36 -8.06
C ALA A 163 -1.46 5.19 -8.06
N GLY A 164 -0.63 5.01 -7.05
CA GLY A 164 0.58 5.80 -6.81
C GLY A 164 0.40 6.95 -5.84
N SER A 165 -0.79 7.13 -5.25
CA SER A 165 -1.01 8.05 -4.12
C SER A 165 -1.73 7.41 -2.93
N ASP A 166 -2.24 6.18 -3.09
CA ASP A 166 -3.05 5.49 -2.09
C ASP A 166 -2.18 4.93 -0.95
N ILE A 167 -2.22 5.56 0.21
CA ILE A 167 -1.70 5.03 1.46
C ILE A 167 -2.85 4.50 2.30
N THR A 168 -2.75 3.24 2.71
CA THR A 168 -3.83 2.54 3.41
C THR A 168 -3.40 2.05 4.78
N PHE A 169 -4.38 1.93 5.69
CA PHE A 169 -4.13 1.50 7.05
C PHE A 169 -5.09 0.40 7.49
N PHE A 170 -4.55 -0.71 7.96
CA PHE A 170 -5.30 -1.65 8.79
C PHE A 170 -5.33 -1.16 10.23
N GLU A 171 -6.52 -0.97 10.78
CA GLU A 171 -6.69 -0.59 12.19
C GLU A 171 -6.79 -1.83 13.09
N TYR A 172 -5.81 -1.98 13.96
CA TYR A 172 -5.86 -2.90 15.09
C TYR A 172 -5.91 -2.08 16.39
N PRO A 173 -7.10 -1.77 16.93
CA PRO A 173 -7.25 -0.85 18.06
C PRO A 173 -6.33 -1.18 19.24
N GLY A 174 -5.51 -0.21 19.64
CA GLY A 174 -4.57 -0.36 20.75
C GLY A 174 -3.34 -1.22 20.45
N ALA A 175 -3.06 -1.53 19.18
CA ALA A 175 -1.82 -2.16 18.78
C ALA A 175 -0.61 -1.35 19.30
N GLY A 176 0.39 -2.06 19.83
CA GLY A 176 1.64 -1.44 20.25
C GLY A 176 2.39 -0.87 19.04
N ARG A 177 3.22 0.15 19.28
CA ARG A 177 4.11 0.69 18.25
C ARG A 177 5.07 -0.39 17.78
N GLY A 178 5.13 -0.58 16.47
CA GLY A 178 6.11 -1.44 15.83
C GLY A 178 7.46 -0.75 15.68
N ARG A 179 8.39 -1.46 15.05
CA ARG A 179 9.72 -0.99 14.67
C ARG A 179 10.13 -1.70 13.39
N ALA A 180 10.46 -0.95 12.34
CA ALA A 180 11.00 -1.55 11.12
C ALA A 180 12.39 -2.18 11.38
N GLY A 181 12.62 -3.37 10.85
CA GLY A 181 13.92 -4.04 10.82
C GLY A 181 14.15 -4.72 9.46
N ALA A 182 15.13 -5.61 9.36
CA ALA A 182 15.45 -6.30 8.11
C ALA A 182 14.21 -6.90 7.43
N GLY A 183 14.07 -6.66 6.12
CA GLY A 183 12.92 -7.06 5.31
C GLY A 183 11.76 -6.05 5.29
N MET A 184 11.76 -5.04 6.16
CA MET A 184 10.64 -4.09 6.29
C MET A 184 10.93 -2.75 5.61
N VAL A 185 9.91 -2.18 4.97
CA VAL A 185 9.94 -0.78 4.54
C VAL A 185 9.92 0.13 5.77
N HIS A 186 10.87 1.05 5.84
CA HIS A 186 11.06 1.95 6.98
C HIS A 186 10.82 3.42 6.65
N ARG A 187 10.83 3.79 5.36
CA ARG A 187 10.58 5.16 4.91
C ARG A 187 9.84 5.18 3.56
N ILE A 188 8.79 6.00 3.50
CA ILE A 188 8.01 6.26 2.29
C ILE A 188 8.37 7.65 1.76
N VAL A 189 8.62 7.76 0.45
CA VAL A 189 8.95 9.04 -0.19
C VAL A 189 7.76 9.55 -0.98
N TRP A 190 7.34 10.78 -0.68
CA TRP A 190 6.31 11.53 -1.36
C TRP A 190 6.93 12.64 -2.22
N ARG A 191 6.30 12.90 -3.36
CA ARG A 191 6.70 13.95 -4.29
C ARG A 191 6.02 15.26 -3.96
N VAL A 192 6.78 16.35 -4.08
CA VAL A 192 6.28 17.73 -4.08
C VAL A 192 6.85 18.50 -5.27
N GLY A 193 6.17 19.57 -5.68
CA GLY A 193 6.46 20.24 -6.96
C GLY A 193 7.68 21.16 -6.96
N SER A 194 8.15 21.62 -5.81
CA SER A 194 9.19 22.65 -5.75
C SER A 194 9.88 22.76 -4.39
N GLY A 195 11.04 23.43 -4.35
CA GLY A 195 11.72 23.78 -3.10
C GLY A 195 10.85 24.67 -2.20
N ALA A 196 10.04 25.56 -2.77
CA ALA A 196 9.06 26.36 -2.02
C ALA A 196 8.00 25.48 -1.33
N SER A 197 7.66 24.33 -1.91
CA SER A 197 6.77 23.37 -1.25
C SER A 197 7.43 22.77 -0.02
N ILE A 198 8.73 22.50 -0.07
CA ILE A 198 9.47 22.03 1.11
C ILE A 198 9.43 23.08 2.23
N ASP A 199 9.62 24.36 1.91
CA ASP A 199 9.52 25.45 2.89
C ASP A 199 8.10 25.56 3.49
N PHE A 200 7.07 25.43 2.65
CA PHE A 200 5.67 25.39 3.09
C PHE A 200 5.41 24.25 4.07
N TRP A 201 5.85 23.04 3.73
CA TRP A 201 5.64 21.85 4.56
C TRP A 201 6.38 21.90 5.88
N GLU A 202 7.62 22.41 5.89
CA GLU A 202 8.40 22.60 7.11
C GLU A 202 7.66 23.55 8.08
N SER A 203 7.15 24.68 7.59
CA SER A 203 6.37 25.65 8.37
C SER A 203 5.02 25.08 8.85
N ARG A 204 4.30 24.36 7.98
CA ARG A 204 3.02 23.71 8.34
C ARG A 204 3.24 22.67 9.44
N PHE A 205 4.25 21.81 9.30
CA PHE A 205 4.57 20.79 10.29
C PHE A 205 4.96 21.39 11.63
N GLU A 206 5.75 22.47 11.66
CA GLU A 206 6.06 23.20 12.88
C GLU A 206 4.78 23.71 13.58
N GLY A 207 3.84 24.29 12.83
CA GLY A 207 2.55 24.77 13.36
C GLY A 207 1.66 23.66 13.94
N GLU A 208 1.77 22.44 13.42
CA GLU A 208 1.04 21.25 13.86
C GLU A 208 1.80 20.43 14.93
N GLY A 209 3.01 20.87 15.33
CA GLY A 209 3.85 20.18 16.31
C GLY A 209 4.50 18.89 15.79
N VAL A 210 4.61 18.73 14.48
CA VAL A 210 5.31 17.62 13.83
C VAL A 210 6.79 17.96 13.72
N LEU A 211 7.65 17.09 14.26
CA LEU A 211 9.10 17.26 14.17
C LEU A 211 9.59 16.95 12.76
N THR A 212 10.43 17.83 12.23
CA THR A 212 11.01 17.70 10.90
C THR A 212 12.54 17.76 10.95
N LYS A 213 13.18 17.16 9.94
CA LYS A 213 14.61 17.31 9.67
C LYS A 213 14.80 17.61 8.18
N ARG A 214 15.51 18.68 7.85
CA ARG A 214 15.87 19.00 6.47
C ARG A 214 17.26 18.47 6.14
N GLU A 215 17.40 17.76 5.02
CA GLU A 215 18.67 17.18 4.59
C GLU A 215 18.66 16.97 3.07
N ASN A 216 19.73 17.40 2.39
CA ASN A 216 19.90 17.28 0.93
C ASN A 216 18.72 17.80 0.08
N GLY A 217 18.00 18.82 0.56
CA GLY A 217 16.85 19.39 -0.14
C GLY A 217 15.52 18.67 0.11
N SER A 218 15.54 17.55 0.83
CA SER A 218 14.36 16.81 1.28
C SER A 218 13.95 17.18 2.71
N LEU A 219 12.70 16.91 3.07
CA LEU A 219 12.16 17.08 4.42
C LEU A 219 11.70 15.74 4.99
N PHE A 220 12.31 15.33 6.09
CA PHE A 220 12.02 14.09 6.79
C PHE A 220 11.11 14.36 7.99
N PHE A 221 10.13 13.50 8.22
CA PHE A 221 9.20 13.57 9.34
C PHE A 221 8.63 12.18 9.66
N SER A 222 7.90 12.05 10.76
CA SER A 222 7.20 10.81 11.11
C SER A 222 5.74 11.10 11.44
N ASP A 223 4.87 10.11 11.22
CA ASP A 223 3.52 10.16 11.75
C ASP A 223 3.49 9.96 13.28
N PRO A 224 2.32 10.11 13.93
CA PRO A 224 2.21 9.95 15.38
C PRO A 224 2.60 8.57 15.91
N GLU A 225 2.58 7.54 15.05
CA GLU A 225 2.87 6.15 15.40
C GLU A 225 4.31 5.73 15.02
N GLY A 226 5.04 6.59 14.30
CA GLY A 226 6.47 6.47 14.02
C GLY A 226 6.81 6.02 12.61
N LEU A 227 5.84 5.93 11.70
CA LEU A 227 6.13 5.65 10.30
C LEU A 227 6.86 6.85 9.70
N ASN A 228 8.03 6.62 9.11
CA ASN A 228 8.85 7.70 8.57
C ASN A 228 8.49 8.04 7.13
N PHE A 229 8.57 9.32 6.84
CA PHE A 229 8.28 9.90 5.54
C PHE A 229 9.39 10.85 5.11
N GLU A 230 9.47 11.02 3.80
CA GLU A 230 10.31 12.03 3.15
C GLU A 230 9.47 12.78 2.11
N LEU A 231 9.47 14.11 2.17
CA LEU A 231 9.02 14.95 1.05
C LEU A 231 10.23 15.30 0.20
N ARG A 232 10.13 15.02 -1.10
CA ARG A 232 11.20 15.24 -2.08
C ARG A 232 10.70 16.00 -3.28
N VAL A 233 11.50 16.95 -3.76
CA VAL A 233 11.26 17.61 -5.05
C VAL A 233 11.69 16.67 -6.17
N VAL A 234 10.74 16.18 -6.95
CA VAL A 234 10.99 15.19 -8.00
C VAL A 234 10.60 15.75 -9.36
N GLN A 235 11.52 15.66 -10.31
CA GLN A 235 11.26 15.99 -11.71
C GLN A 235 10.82 14.73 -12.45
N THR A 236 9.59 14.73 -12.94
CA THR A 236 8.98 13.57 -13.61
C THR A 236 7.90 14.03 -14.59
N THR A 237 7.56 13.17 -15.54
CA THR A 237 6.44 13.37 -16.47
C THR A 237 5.15 12.71 -15.99
N ASP A 238 5.17 12.05 -14.83
CA ASP A 238 3.99 11.39 -14.29
C ASP A 238 2.95 12.45 -13.91
N GLU A 239 1.67 12.17 -14.20
CA GLU A 239 0.58 13.06 -13.81
C GLU A 239 0.57 13.27 -12.29
N PRO A 240 0.37 14.52 -11.82
CA PRO A 240 0.32 14.83 -10.40
C PRO A 240 -0.96 14.29 -9.77
N LEU A 241 -0.81 13.49 -8.72
CA LEU A 241 -1.93 12.92 -7.97
C LEU A 241 -2.18 13.77 -6.72
N MET A 242 -3.04 14.78 -6.85
CA MET A 242 -3.28 15.79 -5.81
C MET A 242 -4.67 15.66 -5.18
N ALA A 243 -4.74 15.75 -3.86
CA ALA A 243 -5.99 15.98 -3.13
C ALA A 243 -6.24 17.48 -2.94
N LYS A 244 -7.51 17.90 -2.94
CA LYS A 244 -7.88 19.28 -2.61
C LYS A 244 -8.04 19.45 -1.11
N HIS A 245 -7.33 20.42 -0.54
CA HIS A 245 -7.42 20.75 0.88
C HIS A 245 -7.55 22.27 1.08
N PRO A 246 -8.48 22.75 1.94
CA PRO A 246 -8.75 24.18 2.10
C PRO A 246 -7.56 24.99 2.64
N GLU A 247 -6.61 24.34 3.32
CA GLU A 247 -5.45 24.98 3.94
C GLU A 247 -4.13 24.69 3.23
N ILE A 248 -4.14 23.85 2.18
CA ILE A 248 -2.93 23.51 1.41
C ILE A 248 -3.15 23.98 -0.02
N PRO A 249 -2.46 25.04 -0.46
CA PRO A 249 -2.50 25.48 -1.84
C PRO A 249 -2.10 24.35 -2.81
N GLU A 250 -2.72 24.30 -3.99
CA GLU A 250 -2.51 23.22 -4.96
C GLU A 250 -1.03 23.11 -5.39
N GLU A 251 -0.30 24.23 -5.47
CA GLU A 251 1.13 24.26 -5.79
C GLU A 251 2.04 23.59 -4.74
N HIS A 252 1.51 23.30 -3.55
CA HIS A 252 2.21 22.65 -2.45
C HIS A 252 1.65 21.27 -2.10
N ALA A 253 0.64 20.80 -2.83
CA ALA A 253 0.06 19.49 -2.61
C ALA A 253 1.10 18.37 -2.78
N ILE A 254 0.89 17.27 -2.05
CA ILE A 254 1.60 16.01 -2.31
C ILE A 254 1.13 15.47 -3.66
N LEU A 255 2.07 14.98 -4.46
CA LEU A 255 1.87 14.62 -5.87
C LEU A 255 1.89 13.10 -6.13
N GLY A 256 1.72 12.30 -5.07
CA GLY A 256 1.92 10.84 -5.08
C GLY A 256 3.32 10.39 -4.65
N PHE A 257 3.52 9.08 -4.59
CA PHE A 257 4.77 8.44 -4.17
C PHE A 257 5.89 8.62 -5.20
N ASP A 258 7.13 8.68 -4.72
CA ASP A 258 8.34 8.53 -5.52
C ASP A 258 8.91 7.11 -5.37
N GLY A 259 8.88 6.57 -4.15
CA GLY A 259 9.47 5.27 -3.85
C GLY A 259 9.51 4.97 -2.37
N VAL A 260 10.21 3.89 -2.03
CA VAL A 260 10.37 3.42 -0.64
C VAL A 260 11.81 3.04 -0.33
N TYR A 261 12.17 3.18 0.94
CA TYR A 261 13.37 2.57 1.50
C TYR A 261 12.99 1.42 2.43
N ALA A 262 13.67 0.29 2.28
CA ALA A 262 13.55 -0.87 3.15
C ALA A 262 14.89 -1.24 3.78
N TYR A 263 14.84 -1.94 4.90
CA TYR A 263 16.04 -2.51 5.49
C TYR A 263 16.32 -3.91 4.93
N THR A 264 17.59 -4.26 4.77
CA THR A 264 17.99 -5.66 4.52
C THR A 264 19.37 -5.95 5.09
N ASP A 265 19.56 -7.20 5.51
CA ASP A 265 20.88 -7.78 5.83
C ASP A 265 21.56 -8.38 4.59
N ASP A 266 20.77 -8.73 3.56
CA ASP A 266 21.25 -9.35 2.33
C ASP A 266 20.51 -8.75 1.11
N VAL A 267 21.22 -7.92 0.36
CA VAL A 267 20.70 -7.28 -0.86
C VAL A 267 20.59 -8.31 -2.00
N GLU A 268 21.53 -9.25 -2.08
CA GLU A 268 21.60 -10.22 -3.18
C GLU A 268 20.45 -11.22 -3.11
N ALA A 269 19.95 -11.52 -1.91
CA ALA A 269 18.79 -12.40 -1.69
C ALA A 269 17.54 -11.96 -2.49
N SER A 270 17.37 -10.65 -2.74
CA SER A 270 16.21 -10.12 -3.48
C SER A 270 16.53 -9.73 -4.92
N ARG A 271 17.80 -9.82 -5.37
CA ARG A 271 18.22 -9.34 -6.70
C ARG A 271 17.49 -10.06 -7.82
N LYS A 272 17.42 -11.40 -7.76
CA LYS A 272 16.70 -12.22 -8.75
C LYS A 272 15.21 -11.85 -8.81
N LEU A 273 14.59 -11.60 -7.65
CA LEU A 273 13.19 -11.18 -7.60
C LEU A 273 13.01 -9.84 -8.32
N PHE A 274 13.78 -8.81 -7.97
CA PHE A 274 13.63 -7.50 -8.59
C PHE A 274 13.95 -7.50 -10.08
N GLU A 275 15.11 -8.04 -10.47
CA GLU A 275 15.63 -7.88 -11.83
C GLU A 275 15.05 -8.91 -12.80
N GLU A 276 14.91 -10.16 -12.40
CA GLU A 276 14.45 -11.23 -13.29
C GLU A 276 12.94 -11.47 -13.18
N THR A 277 12.36 -11.40 -11.98
CA THR A 277 10.93 -11.70 -11.80
C THR A 277 10.05 -10.48 -12.03
N LEU A 278 10.39 -9.34 -11.41
CA LEU A 278 9.61 -8.11 -11.47
C LEU A 278 10.04 -7.16 -12.59
N GLU A 279 11.18 -7.46 -13.25
CA GLU A 279 11.77 -6.66 -14.33
C GLU A 279 12.03 -5.20 -13.94
N PHE A 280 12.54 -4.99 -12.72
CA PHE A 280 13.02 -3.69 -12.30
C PHE A 280 14.40 -3.43 -12.87
N ASP A 281 14.62 -2.19 -13.29
CA ASP A 281 15.89 -1.71 -13.80
C ASP A 281 16.81 -1.36 -12.61
N PRO A 282 17.99 -2.00 -12.47
CA PRO A 282 18.92 -1.68 -11.39
C PRO A 282 19.44 -0.23 -11.52
N ASP A 283 19.48 0.48 -10.40
CA ASP A 283 19.94 1.88 -10.30
C ASP A 283 21.01 2.03 -9.20
N GLY A 284 22.05 1.22 -9.32
CA GLY A 284 23.12 1.07 -8.33
C GLY A 284 23.04 -0.25 -7.56
N ASP A 285 23.89 -0.39 -6.54
CA ASP A 285 24.11 -1.70 -5.90
C ASP A 285 22.92 -2.16 -5.04
N ARG A 286 22.14 -1.22 -4.51
CA ARG A 286 21.07 -1.44 -3.53
C ARG A 286 19.72 -0.85 -3.93
N SER A 287 19.60 -0.39 -5.18
CA SER A 287 18.44 0.37 -5.65
C SER A 287 17.96 -0.18 -6.98
N TRP A 288 16.64 -0.18 -7.15
CA TRP A 288 15.97 -0.54 -8.38
C TRP A 288 14.89 0.47 -8.69
N THR A 289 14.65 0.68 -9.97
CA THR A 289 13.57 1.51 -10.49
C THR A 289 12.65 0.68 -11.35
N VAL A 290 11.39 1.07 -11.38
CA VAL A 290 10.41 0.51 -12.30
C VAL A 290 9.64 1.64 -12.92
N ARG A 291 9.37 1.55 -14.21
CA ARG A 291 8.66 2.58 -14.96
C ARG A 291 7.77 1.96 -16.03
N GLY A 292 6.47 2.06 -15.80
CA GLY A 292 5.44 1.74 -16.77
C GLY A 292 5.15 2.93 -17.69
N LYS A 293 4.00 2.90 -18.36
CA LYS A 293 3.58 3.94 -19.31
C LYS A 293 3.13 5.22 -18.62
N GLN A 294 2.55 5.10 -17.44
CA GLN A 294 1.93 6.22 -16.73
C GLN A 294 2.80 6.73 -15.59
N ARG A 295 3.57 5.84 -14.96
CA ARG A 295 4.32 6.17 -13.76
C ARG A 295 5.54 5.29 -13.55
N GLY A 296 6.37 5.71 -12.62
CA GLY A 296 7.41 4.86 -12.07
C GLY A 296 7.51 4.96 -10.56
N GLY A 297 8.52 4.30 -10.03
CA GLY A 297 8.94 4.44 -8.65
C GLY A 297 10.25 3.71 -8.42
N PHE A 298 10.82 3.90 -7.23
CA PHE A 298 12.03 3.19 -6.81
C PHE A 298 11.80 2.35 -5.57
N TYR A 299 12.66 1.34 -5.41
CA TYR A 299 12.81 0.56 -4.20
C TYR A 299 14.30 0.50 -3.85
N THR A 300 14.66 0.98 -2.66
CA THR A 300 16.05 1.04 -2.22
C THR A 300 16.24 0.34 -0.88
N TYR A 301 17.33 -0.38 -0.72
CA TYR A 301 17.74 -0.96 0.55
C TYR A 301 18.74 -0.09 1.31
N ASP A 302 18.45 0.17 2.58
CA ASP A 302 19.40 0.62 3.60
C ASP A 302 19.90 -0.58 4.43
N GLU A 303 21.00 -0.39 5.18
CA GLU A 303 21.50 -1.38 6.14
C GLU A 303 20.52 -1.51 7.31
N ALA A 304 20.20 -2.74 7.70
CA ALA A 304 19.26 -2.98 8.79
C ALA A 304 19.86 -2.58 10.15
N PRO A 305 19.04 -2.06 11.08
CA PRO A 305 19.47 -1.89 12.47
C PRO A 305 19.73 -3.25 13.12
N LEU A 306 20.53 -3.26 14.19
CA LEU A 306 20.82 -4.48 14.97
C LEU A 306 19.56 -5.06 15.64
N ASP A 307 18.62 -4.21 16.02
CA ASP A 307 17.38 -4.63 16.65
C ASP A 307 16.44 -5.25 15.60
N PRO A 308 15.81 -6.40 15.91
CA PRO A 308 14.90 -7.03 14.97
C PRO A 308 13.66 -6.17 14.72
N GLY A 309 13.07 -6.36 13.54
CA GLY A 309 11.78 -5.78 13.18
C GLY A 309 10.66 -6.33 14.07
N ILE A 310 9.72 -5.47 14.41
CA ILE A 310 8.49 -5.81 15.13
C ILE A 310 7.35 -5.15 14.38
N GLU A 311 6.47 -5.93 13.78
CA GLU A 311 5.26 -5.40 13.16
C GLU A 311 4.34 -4.79 14.23
N GLY A 312 3.74 -3.65 13.92
CA GLY A 312 2.80 -2.97 14.81
C GLY A 312 2.37 -1.62 14.27
N ALA A 313 1.75 -0.81 15.12
CA ALA A 313 1.37 0.55 14.75
C ALA A 313 2.60 1.35 14.26
N GLY A 314 2.48 1.99 13.10
CA GLY A 314 3.57 2.75 12.46
C GLY A 314 4.52 1.92 11.59
N THR A 315 4.24 0.64 11.29
CA THR A 315 5.02 -0.15 10.32
C THR A 315 4.28 -0.37 9.02
N VAL A 316 5.02 -0.38 7.91
CA VAL A 316 4.51 -0.80 6.59
C VAL A 316 4.37 -2.32 6.57
N HIS A 317 3.19 -2.80 6.19
CA HIS A 317 2.89 -4.21 6.00
C HIS A 317 3.32 -4.69 4.60
N HIS A 318 2.99 -3.92 3.55
CA HIS A 318 3.38 -4.26 2.18
C HIS A 318 3.38 -3.04 1.26
N VAL A 319 4.10 -3.19 0.15
CA VAL A 319 4.05 -2.30 -1.02
C VAL A 319 3.45 -3.06 -2.19
N ALA A 320 2.49 -2.44 -2.84
CA ALA A 320 1.78 -2.94 -4.00
C ALA A 320 2.29 -2.26 -5.27
N TRP A 321 2.54 -3.02 -6.33
CA TRP A 321 2.94 -2.49 -7.63
C TRP A 321 1.78 -2.51 -8.63
N GLY A 322 1.67 -1.45 -9.43
CA GLY A 322 0.59 -1.31 -10.40
C GLY A 322 0.77 -2.21 -11.60
N SER A 323 -0.32 -2.67 -12.21
CA SER A 323 -0.30 -3.31 -13.53
C SER A 323 -1.69 -3.21 -14.18
N PRO A 324 -1.77 -3.17 -15.51
CA PRO A 324 -3.04 -3.32 -16.22
C PRO A 324 -3.75 -4.63 -15.83
N THR A 325 -5.09 -4.59 -15.73
CA THR A 325 -5.90 -5.74 -15.27
C THR A 325 -5.78 -6.96 -16.19
N ASP A 326 -5.60 -6.74 -17.49
CA ASP A 326 -5.40 -7.80 -18.48
C ASP A 326 -4.06 -8.53 -18.33
N GLU A 327 -3.09 -7.93 -17.62
CA GLU A 327 -1.77 -8.51 -17.33
C GLU A 327 -1.74 -9.32 -16.02
N HIS A 328 -2.77 -9.25 -15.17
CA HIS A 328 -2.75 -9.84 -13.81
C HIS A 328 -2.52 -11.36 -13.81
N LYS A 329 -3.07 -12.07 -14.80
CA LYS A 329 -2.89 -13.53 -14.91
C LYS A 329 -1.45 -13.90 -15.19
N GLU A 330 -0.77 -13.10 -16.02
CA GLU A 330 0.62 -13.32 -16.38
C GLU A 330 1.53 -13.01 -15.19
N TRP A 331 1.31 -11.90 -14.50
CA TRP A 331 2.04 -11.57 -13.26
C TRP A 331 1.90 -12.65 -12.19
N ARG A 332 0.69 -13.19 -11.98
CA ARG A 332 0.48 -14.29 -11.04
C ARG A 332 1.25 -15.55 -11.41
N ALA A 333 1.25 -15.93 -12.68
CA ALA A 333 2.00 -17.10 -13.15
C ALA A 333 3.51 -16.89 -12.93
N ARG A 334 4.01 -15.72 -13.33
CA ARG A 334 5.43 -15.36 -13.21
C ARG A 334 5.93 -15.36 -11.77
N VAL A 335 5.19 -14.73 -10.85
CA VAL A 335 5.55 -14.72 -9.42
C VAL A 335 5.47 -16.11 -8.80
N ALA A 336 4.50 -16.95 -9.23
CA ALA A 336 4.38 -18.32 -8.71
C ALA A 336 5.51 -19.27 -9.18
N GLU A 337 6.20 -18.95 -10.28
CA GLU A 337 7.31 -19.73 -10.83
C GLU A 337 8.70 -19.32 -10.29
N ALA A 338 8.79 -18.19 -9.57
CA ALA A 338 10.03 -17.50 -9.23
C ALA A 338 10.93 -18.20 -8.18
#